data_AF-A0A1F6ZCQ3-F1
#
_entry.id   AF-A0A1F6ZCQ3-F1
#
_cell.length_a   1.000
_cell.length_b   1.000
_cell.length_c   1.000
_cell.angle_alpha   90.00
_cell.angle_beta   90.00
_cell.angle_gamma   90.00
#
_symmetry.space_group_name_H-M   'P 1'
#
loop_
_entity.id
_entity.type
_entity.pdbx_description
1 polymer ?
#
loop_
_entity_poly.entity_id
_entity_poly.type
_entity_poly.pdbx_seq_one_letter_code
_entity_poly.pdbx_strand_id
1 'polypeptide(L)' 'MLSVDQNSELGKLGLSALVENGSKPNYELRDIKVNIKKIAGGIYVSLNDMECFVSKNDKYYPEMNALLSKD' A
#
# COMPACT_ATOMS: atom_id res chain seq x y z
N MET A 1 -7.46 -7.50 6.38
CA MET A 1 -7.04 -6.15 5.95
C MET A 1 -6.18 -5.63 7.08
N LEU A 2 -4.94 -5.25 6.78
CA LEU A 2 -3.94 -4.80 7.74
C LEU A 2 -3.83 -3.28 7.64
N SER A 3 -3.91 -2.59 8.76
CA SER A 3 -3.77 -1.13 8.83
C SER A 3 -2.39 -0.82 9.42
N VAL A 4 -1.50 -0.24 8.61
CA VAL A 4 -0.11 0.01 8.98
C VAL A 4 0.18 1.51 9.04
N ASP A 5 1.15 1.88 9.87
CA ASP A 5 1.66 3.25 9.90
C ASP A 5 2.29 3.60 8.54
N GLN A 6 1.99 4.79 8.01
CA GLN A 6 2.57 5.30 6.77
C GLN A 6 4.12 5.31 6.76
N ASN A 7 4.77 5.40 7.92
CA ASN A 7 6.22 5.42 8.05
C ASN A 7 6.83 4.02 8.16
N SER A 8 6.01 2.99 8.38
CA SER A 8 6.45 1.60 8.31
C SER A 8 6.90 1.25 6.89
N GLU A 9 7.75 0.23 6.76
CA GLU A 9 8.23 -0.24 5.45
C GLU A 9 7.08 -0.58 4.51
N LEU A 10 6.10 -1.35 5.00
CA LEU A 10 4.91 -1.73 4.23
C LEU A 10 4.01 -0.52 3.90
N GLY A 11 3.88 0.45 4.82
CA GLY A 11 3.13 1.69 4.61
C GLY A 11 3.74 2.58 3.53
N LYS A 12 5.07 2.73 3.53
CA LYS A 12 5.82 3.48 2.50
C LYS A 12 5.69 2.85 1.12
N LEU A 13 5.74 1.51 1.04
CA LEU A 13 5.51 0.79 -0.22
C LEU A 13 4.09 1.00 -0.74
N GLY A 14 3.09 0.89 0.15
CA GLY A 14 1.70 1.17 -0.22
C GLY A 14 1.48 2.60 -0.71
N LEU A 15 2.06 3.59 -0.03
CA LEU A 15 2.02 4.99 -0.47
C LEU A 15 2.68 5.20 -1.83
N SER A 16 3.85 4.59 -2.04
CA SER A 16 4.57 4.69 -3.31
C SER A 16 3.73 4.11 -4.46
N ALA A 17 3.09 2.96 -4.22
CA ALA A 17 2.18 2.34 -5.19
C ALA A 17 0.97 3.23 -5.51
N LEU A 18 0.38 3.90 -4.50
CA LEU A 18 -0.71 4.85 -4.72
C LEU A 18 -0.26 6.02 -5.60
N VAL A 19 0.89 6.62 -5.28
CA VAL A 19 1.45 7.77 -6.03
C VAL A 19 1.75 7.42 -7.48
N GLU A 20 2.34 6.26 -7.73
CA GLU A 20 2.65 5.80 -9.09
C GLU A 20 1.41 5.48 -9.90
N ASN A 21 0.34 5.02 -9.26
CA ASN A 21 -0.95 4.79 -9.91
C ASN A 21 -1.78 6.08 -10.08
N GLY A 22 -1.14 7.25 -9.92
CA GLY A 22 -1.73 8.56 -10.15
C GLY A 22 -2.52 9.14 -8.97
N SER A 23 -2.56 8.46 -7.82
CA SER A 23 -3.18 9.01 -6.62
C SER A 23 -2.27 10.07 -6.02
N LYS A 24 -2.77 11.29 -5.81
CA LYS A 24 -2.03 12.35 -5.12
C LYS A 24 -2.67 12.57 -3.75
N PRO A 25 -2.00 12.18 -2.66
CA PRO A 25 -2.45 12.55 -1.34
C PRO A 25 -2.53 14.08 -1.24
N ASN A 26 -3.75 14.63 -1.17
CA ASN A 26 -3.98 16.07 -1.04
C ASN A 26 -3.74 16.60 0.38
N TYR A 27 -3.15 15.78 1.25
CA TYR A 27 -3.06 16.05 2.68
C TYR A 27 -1.61 15.91 3.14
N GLU A 28 -1.22 16.70 4.14
CA GLU A 28 0.01 16.42 4.87
C GLU A 28 -0.12 15.02 5.48
N LEU A 29 0.72 14.09 5.00
CA LEU A 29 0.84 12.73 5.51
C LEU A 29 1.42 12.77 6.93
N ARG A 30 0.63 13.21 7.93
CA ARG A 30 0.96 13.13 9.36
C ARG A 30 -0.01 12.17 10.02
N ASP A 31 0.54 11.15 10.69
CA ASP A 31 -0.19 10.15 11.48
C ASP A 31 -1.27 9.36 10.72
N ILE A 32 -1.10 9.17 9.40
CA ILE A 32 -2.09 8.44 8.59
C ILE A 32 -1.75 6.93 8.56
N LYS A 33 -2.81 6.10 8.59
CA LYS A 33 -2.69 4.66 8.39
C LYS A 33 -3.02 4.27 6.95
N VAL A 34 -2.17 3.42 6.38
CA VAL A 34 -2.37 2.82 5.07
C VAL A 34 -3.01 1.45 5.27
N ASN A 35 -4.12 1.19 4.60
CA ASN A 35 -4.81 -0.10 4.68
C ASN A 35 -4.39 -0.98 3.51
N ILE A 36 -3.86 -2.17 3.81
CA ILE A 36 -3.30 -3.09 2.84
C ILE A 36 -3.97 -4.46 2.98
N LYS A 37 -4.37 -5.05 1.86
CA LYS A 37 -5.06 -6.35 1.82
C LYS A 37 -4.52 -7.19 0.68
N LYS A 38 -3.89 -8.31 1.02
CA LYS A 38 -3.53 -9.36 0.05
C LYS A 38 -4.79 -10.09 -0.41
N ILE A 39 -4.91 -10.29 -1.72
CA ILE A 39 -5.96 -11.08 -2.38
C ILE A 39 -5.34 -12.02 -3.41
N ALA A 40 -6.10 -13.00 -3.92
CA ALA A 40 -5.56 -14.06 -4.80
C ALA A 40 -4.82 -13.53 -6.05
N GLY A 41 -5.22 -12.35 -6.55
CA GLY A 41 -4.64 -11.72 -7.73
C GLY A 41 -3.53 -10.68 -7.48
N GLY A 42 -3.34 -10.23 -6.24
CA GLY A 42 -2.47 -9.07 -5.97
C GLY A 42 -2.68 -8.49 -4.57
N ILE A 43 -2.28 -7.23 -4.39
CA ILE A 43 -2.38 -6.52 -3.13
C ILE A 43 -3.20 -5.25 -3.36
N TYR A 44 -4.27 -5.10 -2.59
CA TYR A 44 -5.04 -3.88 -2.55
C TYR A 44 -4.45 -2.92 -1.53
N VAL A 45 -4.26 -1.67 -1.92
CA VAL A 45 -3.78 -0.60 -1.05
C VAL A 45 -4.84 0.50 -1.06
N SER A 46 -5.15 1.01 0.12
CA SER A 46 -6.10 2.11 0.26
C SER A 46 -5.68 3.05 1.37
N LEU A 47 -5.90 4.34 1.13
CA LEU A 47 -5.61 5.43 2.04
C LEU A 47 -6.70 6.49 1.86
N ASN A 48 -7.58 6.61 2.85
CA ASN A 48 -8.77 7.48 2.78
C ASN A 48 -9.59 7.19 1.50
N ASP A 49 -9.69 8.16 0.61
CA ASP A 49 -10.40 8.16 -0.68
C ASP A 49 -9.54 7.66 -1.86
N MET A 50 -8.26 7.32 -1.61
CA MET A 50 -7.36 6.77 -2.62
C MET A 50 -7.25 5.27 -2.51
N GLU A 51 -7.21 4.61 -3.65
CA GLU A 51 -7.05 3.17 -3.74
C GLU A 51 -6.23 2.79 -4.97
N CYS A 52 -5.45 1.72 -4.83
CA CYS A 52 -4.75 1.13 -5.96
C CYS A 52 -4.63 -0.37 -5.80
N PHE A 53 -4.49 -1.04 -6.94
CA PHE A 53 -4.24 -2.48 -7.00
C PHE A 53 -2.83 -2.75 -7.51
N VAL A 54 -2.03 -3.38 -6.65
CA VAL A 54 -0.67 -3.82 -6.95
C VAL A 54 -0.73 -5.25 -7.48
N SER A 55 -0.57 -5.39 -8.80
CA SER A 55 -0.59 -6.71 -9.47
C SER A 55 0.69 -7.49 -9.20
N LYS A 56 0.70 -8.80 -9.48
CA LYS A 56 1.91 -9.65 -9.33
C LYS A 56 3.12 -9.19 -10.18
N ASN A 57 2.86 -8.41 -11.24
CA ASN A 57 3.88 -7.89 -12.15
C ASN A 57 4.35 -6.48 -11.76
N ASP A 58 3.74 -5.88 -10.75
CA ASP A 58 4.13 -4.58 -10.23
C ASP A 58 5.46 -4.70 -9.46
N LYS A 59 6.34 -3.70 -9.61
CA LYS A 59 7.65 -3.69 -8.94
C LYS A 59 7.55 -3.69 -7.41
N TYR A 60 6.44 -3.19 -6.85
CA TYR A 60 6.20 -3.19 -5.40
C TYR A 60 5.71 -4.53 -4.86
N TYR A 61 5.14 -5.39 -5.73
CA TYR A 61 4.51 -6.63 -5.29
C TYR A 61 5.44 -7.60 -4.54
N PRO A 62 6.67 -7.89 -4.99
CA PRO A 62 7.52 -8.88 -4.31
C PRO A 62 7.80 -8.52 -2.86
N GLU A 63 8.12 -7.25 -2.60
CA GLU A 63 8.49 -6.74 -1.28
C GLU A 63 7.27 -6.65 -0.35
N MET A 64 6.17 -6.09 -0.84
CA MET A 64 4.92 -6.04 -0.06
C MET A 64 4.39 -7.45 0.26
N ASN A 65 4.50 -8.40 -0.68
CA ASN A 65 4.08 -9.78 -0.48
C ASN A 65 4.95 -10.49 0.57
N ALA A 66 6.25 -10.22 0.61
CA ALA A 66 7.16 -10.77 1.60
C ALA A 66 6.84 -10.26 3.01
N LEU A 67 6.60 -8.96 3.16
CA LEU A 67 6.24 -8.34 4.44
C LEU A 67 4.89 -8.86 4.96
N LEU A 68 3.87 -8.93 4.10
CA LEU A 68 2.54 -9.46 4.44
C LEU A 68 2.51 -10.96 4.75
N SER A 69 3.60 -11.69 4.49
CA SER A 69 3.70 -13.12 4.81
C SER A 69 4.52 -13.38 6.08
N LYS A 70 5.06 -12.32 6.71
CA LYS A 70 5.79 -12.36 7.98
C LYS A 70 4.92 -12.04 9.19
N ASP A 71 3.82 -11.31 8.98
CA ASP A 71 2.70 -11.13 9.92
C ASP A 71 1.67 -12.26 9.79
#